data_AF-A0A5Q0M1K6-F1
#
_entry.id   AF-A0A5Q0M1K6-F1
#
_cell.length_a   1.000
_cell.length_b   1.000
_cell.length_c   1.000
_cell.angle_alpha   90.00
_cell.angle_beta   90.00
_cell.angle_gamma   90.00
#
_symmetry.space_group_name_H-M   'P 1'
#
loop_
_entity.id
_entity.type
_entity.pdbx_description
1 polymer ?
#
loop_
_entity_poly.entity_id
_entity_poly.type
_entity_poly.pdbx_seq_one_letter_code
_entity_poly.pdbx_strand_id
1 'polypeptide(L)'
;MNDALPMNEPATSGPWWRYPLVWLVIAGPAVVVLVSIATVWLALRTPEVLVSEDYYREGIEINRTLADKKLMPAQAGRNHAATPEGDVPVPKRGAQ
;
A
#
# COMPACT_ATOMS: atom_id res chain seq x y z
N MET A 1 14.90 35.56 -69.48
CA MET A 1 14.17 35.69 -68.21
C MET A 1 14.74 34.61 -67.29
N ASN A 2 15.63 35.00 -66.39
CA ASN A 2 16.23 34.09 -65.42
C ASN A 2 15.61 34.42 -64.07
N ASP A 3 14.44 33.86 -63.79
CA ASP A 3 13.77 34.01 -62.51
C ASP A 3 14.47 33.07 -61.52
N ALA A 4 15.38 33.63 -60.72
CA ALA A 4 15.96 32.91 -59.60
C ALA A 4 14.82 32.50 -58.64
N LEU A 5 14.68 31.20 -58.40
CA LEU A 5 13.68 30.67 -57.47
C LEU A 5 13.91 31.31 -56.09
N PRO A 6 12.84 31.67 -55.35
CA PRO A 6 12.98 32.30 -54.05
C PRO A 6 13.81 31.39 -53.14
N MET A 7 15.00 31.85 -52.76
CA MET A 7 15.84 31.18 -51.79
C MET A 7 15.07 31.16 -50.48
N ASN A 8 14.83 29.95 -49.95
CA ASN A 8 14.05 29.73 -48.75
C ASN A 8 14.79 30.37 -47.55
N GLU A 9 14.43 31.62 -47.21
CA GLU A 9 14.95 32.36 -46.07
C GLU A 9 14.78 31.52 -44.79
N PRO A 10 15.85 31.30 -44.01
CA PRO A 10 15.73 30.55 -42.77
C PRO A 10 14.82 31.32 -41.81
N ALA A 11 13.66 30.74 -41.49
CA ALA A 11 12.75 31.29 -40.50
C ALA A 11 13.52 31.50 -39.18
N THR A 12 13.72 32.76 -38.80
CA THR A 12 14.43 33.13 -37.59
C THR A 12 13.56 32.74 -36.40
N SER A 13 13.79 31.54 -35.86
CA SER A 13 13.05 31.03 -34.72
C SER A 13 13.45 31.80 -33.46
N GLY A 14 12.47 32.32 -32.73
CA GLY A 14 12.70 33.07 -31.50
C GLY A 14 13.22 32.18 -30.36
N PRO A 15 13.51 32.76 -29.19
CA PRO A 15 14.03 31.99 -28.08
C PRO A 15 13.07 30.89 -27.59
N TRP A 16 13.57 29.66 -27.46
CA TRP A 16 12.76 28.45 -27.22
C TRP A 16 11.91 28.48 -25.95
N TRP A 17 12.37 29.18 -24.90
CA TRP A 17 11.67 29.25 -23.61
C TRP A 17 10.36 30.05 -23.67
N ARG A 18 10.12 30.79 -24.76
CA ARG A 18 8.87 31.54 -24.98
C ARG A 18 7.74 30.66 -25.52
N TYR A 19 8.03 29.44 -25.97
CA TYR A 19 7.03 28.56 -26.56
C TYR A 19 6.40 27.67 -25.47
N PRO A 20 5.08 27.74 -25.24
CA PRO A 20 4.41 26.97 -24.17
C PRO A 20 4.53 25.45 -24.39
N LEU A 21 4.64 25.01 -25.64
CA LEU A 21 4.82 23.59 -25.97
C LEU A 21 6.11 23.02 -25.37
N VAL A 22 7.19 23.80 -25.29
CA VAL A 22 8.45 23.34 -24.71
C VAL A 22 8.28 23.05 -23.22
N TRP A 23 7.53 23.88 -22.51
CA TRP A 23 7.21 23.65 -21.11
C TRP A 23 6.32 22.43 -20.91
N LEU A 24 5.36 22.17 -21.81
CA LEU A 24 4.53 20.97 -21.75
C LEU A 24 5.37 19.68 -21.86
N VAL A 25 6.37 19.67 -22.74
CA VAL A 25 7.30 18.53 -22.89
C VAL A 25 8.21 18.37 -21.66
N ILE A 26 8.74 19.47 -21.12
CA ILE A 26 9.61 19.45 -19.93
C ILE A 26 8.85 19.08 -18.67
N ALA A 27 7.58 19.48 -18.55
CA ALA A 27 6.76 19.28 -17.36
C ALA A 27 6.59 17.80 -17.01
N GLY A 28 6.39 16.93 -18.00
CA GLY A 28 6.22 15.49 -17.78
C GLY A 28 7.39 14.87 -17.01
N PRO A 29 8.63 14.90 -17.55
CA PRO A 29 9.82 14.42 -16.86
C PRO A 29 10.10 15.15 -15.54
N ALA A 30 9.89 16.46 -15.47
CA ALA A 30 10.13 17.24 -14.26
C ALA A 30 9.24 16.78 -13.09
N VAL A 31 7.96 16.49 -13.35
CA VAL A 31 7.03 15.96 -12.34
C VAL A 31 7.50 14.60 -11.82
N VAL A 32 7.92 13.69 -12.71
CA VAL A 32 8.40 12.36 -12.32
C VAL A 32 9.64 12.46 -11.42
N VAL A 33 10.57 13.35 -11.73
CA VAL A 33 11.76 13.58 -10.88
C VAL A 33 11.36 14.07 -9.49
N LEU A 34 10.42 15.02 -9.39
CA LEU A 34 9.92 15.51 -8.10
C LEU A 34 9.26 14.39 -7.28
N VAL A 35 8.41 13.57 -7.91
CA VAL A 35 7.74 12.43 -7.27
C VAL A 35 8.75 11.38 -6.80
N SER A 36 9.77 11.10 -7.60
CA SER A 36 10.84 10.15 -7.24
C SER A 36 11.59 10.62 -6.00
N ILE A 37 12.00 11.88 -5.95
CA ILE A 37 12.68 12.46 -4.79
C ILE A 37 11.76 12.45 -3.57
N ALA A 38 10.48 12.82 -3.73
CA ALA A 38 9.52 12.80 -2.63
C ALA A 38 9.33 11.39 -2.05
N THR A 39 9.27 10.38 -2.91
CA THR A 39 9.18 8.96 -2.51
C THR A 39 10.42 8.54 -1.71
N VAL A 40 11.62 8.86 -2.20
CA VAL A 40 12.87 8.57 -1.49
C VAL A 40 12.91 9.28 -0.14
N TRP A 41 12.51 10.55 -0.09
CA TRP A 41 12.45 11.32 1.14
C TRP A 41 11.48 10.71 2.15
N LEU A 42 10.30 10.25 1.69
CA LEU A 42 9.31 9.58 2.53
C LEU A 42 9.86 8.26 3.08
N ALA A 43 10.52 7.47 2.24
CA ALA A 43 11.12 6.20 2.64
C ALA A 43 12.22 6.38 3.70
N LEU A 44 13.01 7.46 3.61
CA LEU A 44 14.04 7.76 4.61
C LEU A 44 13.48 8.29 5.93
N ARG A 45 12.30 8.91 5.91
CA ARG A 45 11.68 9.51 7.12
C ARG A 45 10.70 8.60 7.83
N THR A 46 10.16 7.61 7.14
CA THR A 46 9.14 6.71 7.68
C THR A 46 9.82 5.42 8.10
N PRO A 47 10.10 5.21 9.40
CA PRO A 47 10.50 3.90 9.87
C PRO A 47 9.33 2.97 9.64
N GLU A 48 9.44 2.08 8.66
CA GLU A 48 8.51 0.97 8.51
C GLU A 48 8.52 0.18 9.83
N VAL A 49 7.35 0.07 10.47
CA VAL A 49 7.21 -0.73 11.68
C VAL A 49 7.38 -2.18 11.26
N LEU A 50 8.60 -2.67 11.41
CA LEU A 50 8.93 -4.08 11.28
C LEU A 50 7.99 -4.82 12.22
N VAL A 51 7.29 -5.83 11.69
CA VAL A 51 6.45 -6.75 12.47
C VAL A 51 7.19 -7.08 13.77
N SER A 52 6.58 -6.78 14.92
CA SER A 52 7.22 -6.96 16.22
C SER A 52 7.72 -8.41 16.34
N GLU A 53 8.87 -8.62 16.97
CA GLU A 53 9.44 -9.96 17.19
C GLU A 53 8.42 -10.90 17.86
N ASP A 54 7.52 -10.33 18.65
CA ASP A 54 6.47 -11.03 19.37
C ASP A 54 5.20 -11.29 18.54
N TYR A 55 5.00 -10.70 17.36
CA TYR A 55 3.81 -10.95 16.53
C TYR A 55 3.65 -12.43 16.17
N TYR A 56 4.78 -13.11 15.91
CA TYR A 56 4.77 -14.55 15.66
C TYR A 56 4.41 -15.34 16.92
N ARG A 57 4.88 -14.89 18.09
CA ARG A 57 4.56 -15.51 19.39
C ARG A 57 3.10 -15.33 19.72
N GLU A 58 2.56 -14.14 19.49
CA GLU A 58 1.15 -13.80 19.71
C GLU A 58 0.24 -14.66 18.81
N GLY A 59 0.60 -14.87 17.55
CA GLY A 59 -0.10 -15.81 16.66
C GLY A 59 -0.07 -17.27 17.12
N ILE A 60 1.06 -17.74 17.69
CA ILE A 60 1.19 -19.07 18.27
C ILE A 60 0.33 -19.22 19.54
N GLU A 61 0.32 -18.20 20.40
CA GLU A 61 -0.44 -18.19 21.66
C GLU A 61 -1.95 -18.15 21.43
N ILE A 62 -2.42 -17.42 20.42
CA ILE A 62 -3.81 -17.46 19.97
C ILE A 62 -4.21 -18.88 19.56
N ASN A 63 -3.33 -19.62 18.87
CA ASN A 63 -3.64 -21.00 18.48
C ASN A 63 -3.72 -21.95 19.69
N ARG A 64 -2.93 -21.69 20.75
CA ARG A 64 -2.96 -22.47 21.99
C ARG A 64 -4.26 -22.25 22.76
N THR A 65 -4.70 -21.00 22.92
CA THR A 65 -5.98 -20.68 23.58
C THR A 65 -7.18 -21.15 22.75
N LEU A 66 -7.09 -21.12 21.42
CA LEU A 66 -8.10 -21.70 20.53
C LEU A 66 -8.14 -23.23 20.58
N ALA A 67 -7.02 -23.91 20.82
CA ALA A 67 -6.99 -25.36 20.97
C ALA A 67 -7.82 -25.82 22.18
N ASP A 68 -7.75 -25.08 23.29
CA ASP A 68 -8.59 -25.33 24.46
C ASP A 68 -10.09 -25.10 24.16
N LYS A 69 -10.40 -24.07 23.34
CA LYS A 69 -11.77 -23.83 22.84
C LYS A 69 -12.23 -24.84 21.79
N LYS A 70 -11.33 -25.53 21.07
CA LYS A 70 -11.68 -26.58 20.09
C LYS A 70 -12.19 -27.86 20.72
N LEU A 71 -11.91 -28.10 22.00
CA LEU A 71 -12.46 -29.23 22.75
C LEU A 71 -13.94 -29.03 23.12
N MET A 72 -14.48 -27.83 22.88
CA MET A 72 -15.88 -27.52 23.04
C MET A 72 -16.70 -28.18 21.92
N PRO A 73 -17.89 -28.75 22.21
CA PRO A 73 -18.76 -29.29 21.18
C PRO A 73 -19.03 -28.26 20.08
N ALA A 74 -18.95 -28.67 18.80
CA ALA A 74 -19.02 -27.76 17.66
C ALA A 74 -20.27 -26.85 17.65
N GLN A 75 -21.41 -27.33 18.17
CA GLN A 75 -22.62 -26.52 18.34
C GLN A 75 -22.47 -25.43 19.42
N ALA A 76 -21.84 -25.75 20.55
CA ALA A 76 -21.59 -24.80 21.63
C ALA A 76 -20.58 -23.73 21.20
N GLY A 77 -19.51 -24.13 20.49
CA GLY A 77 -18.52 -23.19 19.95
C GLY A 77 -19.13 -22.16 18.98
N ARG A 78 -20.11 -22.55 18.15
CA ARG A 78 -20.80 -21.62 17.24
C ARG A 78 -21.69 -20.62 17.98
N ASN A 79 -22.37 -21.04 19.05
CA ASN A 79 -23.33 -20.22 19.76
C ASN A 79 -22.70 -19.36 20.88
N HIS A 80 -21.51 -19.74 21.35
CA HIS A 80 -20.82 -19.09 22.46
C HIS A 80 -19.52 -18.37 22.05
N ALA A 81 -19.36 -18.05 20.76
CA ALA A 81 -18.15 -17.41 20.23
C ALA A 81 -17.83 -16.04 20.86
N ALA A 82 -18.85 -15.33 21.35
CA ALA A 82 -18.72 -14.02 22.01
C ALA A 82 -19.06 -14.06 23.51
N THR A 83 -19.36 -15.24 24.08
CA THR A 83 -19.67 -15.37 25.50
C THR A 83 -18.37 -15.29 26.31
N PRO A 84 -18.28 -14.42 27.34
CA PRO A 84 -17.11 -14.36 28.23
C PRO A 84 -16.82 -15.73 28.85
N GLU A 85 -15.54 -16.03 29.10
CA GLU A 85 -15.09 -17.39 29.44
C GLU A 85 -15.75 -17.97 30.70
N GLY A 86 -16.15 -17.12 31.65
CA GLY A 86 -16.86 -17.52 32.86
C GLY A 86 -18.34 -17.89 32.67
N ASP A 87 -18.94 -17.52 31.53
CA ASP A 87 -20.37 -17.70 31.24
C ASP A 87 -20.64 -18.82 30.23
N VAL A 88 -19.59 -19.52 29.79
CA VAL A 88 -19.71 -20.68 28.91
C VAL A 88 -20.29 -21.86 29.70
N PRO A 89 -21.42 -22.45 29.28
CA PRO A 89 -22.01 -23.59 30.00
C PRO A 89 -21.05 -24.78 30.01
N VAL A 90 -20.70 -25.26 31.21
CA VAL A 90 -19.89 -26.48 31.37
C VAL A 90 -20.68 -27.68 30.85
N PRO A 91 -20.10 -28.55 30.00
CA PRO A 91 -20.78 -29.75 29.53
C PRO A 91 -21.21 -30.59 30.73
N LYS A 92 -22.52 -30.87 30.86
CA LYS A 92 -22.98 -31.88 31.83
C LYS A 92 -22.35 -33.20 31.41
N ARG A 93 -21.38 -33.69 32.19
CA ARG A 93 -20.90 -35.07 32.07
C ARG A 93 -22.14 -35.95 32.24
N GLY A 94 -22.56 -36.59 31.15
CA GLY A 94 -23.63 -37.56 31.18
C GLY A 94 -23.34 -38.58 32.26
N ALA A 95 -24.32 -38.82 33.11
CA ALA A 95 -24.40 -40.09 33.80
C ALA A 95 -24.38 -41.21 32.75
N GLN A 96 -23.79 -42.33 33.16
CA GLN A 96 -23.65 -43.59 32.44
C GLN A 96 -24.85 -43.96 31.56
#